data_AF-A0AAD2FE58-F1
#
_entry.id   AF-A0AAD2FE58-F1
#
_cell.length_a   1.000
_cell.length_b   1.000
_cell.length_c   1.000
_cell.angle_alpha   90.00
_cell.angle_beta   90.00
_cell.angle_gamma   90.00
#
_symmetry.space_group_name_H-M   'P 1'
#
loop_
_entity.id
_entity.type
_entity.pdbx_description
1 polymer ?
#
loop_
_entity_poly.entity_id
_entity_poly.type
_entity_poly.pdbx_seq_one_letter_code
_entity_poly.pdbx_strand_id
1 'polypeptide(L)'
;MLLLPCGRLAKSSCPRCSSCPVEDHLHVPRCPAPTAAAEWSKRHLALRTWMQTQQTAPEIEAFLFEYLKTVRQPSLGVPTVRAWSRHPHLFQRAISSQAMLGAQGLLEGLVSPNWRHLQALHFSYIGSKKSVNLWASRLIQQLIRIGHYMWKDRNRLAHSEDSSWYKACKREIDIGIREQFTMGLMDIPPHSQYLFRDSHKTVLNKSLEDRQH
;
A
#
# COMPACT_ATOMS: atom_id res chain seq x y z
N MET A 1 16.99 -16.65 31.04
CA MET A 1 15.70 -16.13 30.51
C MET A 1 16.02 -15.50 29.16
N LEU A 2 15.73 -16.20 28.06
CA LEU A 2 16.12 -15.76 26.72
C LEU A 2 15.35 -14.48 26.37
N LEU A 3 16.05 -13.35 26.27
CA LEU A 3 15.53 -12.13 25.67
C LEU A 3 15.05 -12.49 24.26
N LEU A 4 13.73 -12.53 24.07
CA LEU A 4 13.15 -12.70 22.75
C LEU A 4 13.60 -11.48 21.92
N PRO A 5 14.27 -11.68 20.78
CA PRO A 5 14.65 -10.55 19.95
C PRO A 5 13.38 -9.80 19.55
N CYS A 6 13.53 -8.48 19.39
CA CYS A 6 12.50 -7.52 18.96
C CYS A 6 11.82 -7.85 17.58
N GLY A 7 11.95 -9.07 17.08
CA GLY A 7 11.48 -9.53 15.77
C GLY A 7 10.13 -10.26 15.74
N ARG A 8 9.46 -10.58 16.86
CA ARG A 8 8.27 -11.47 16.82
C ARG A 8 6.92 -10.92 17.31
N LEU A 9 6.82 -9.83 18.08
CA LEU A 9 5.57 -9.51 18.80
C LEU A 9 4.83 -8.20 18.45
N ALA A 10 5.12 -7.51 17.35
CA ALA A 10 4.36 -6.31 16.95
C ALA A 10 4.08 -6.17 15.44
N LYS A 11 4.10 -7.27 14.69
CA LYS A 11 4.06 -7.23 13.20
C LYS A 11 2.67 -7.11 12.58
N SER A 12 1.59 -7.14 13.36
CA SER A 12 0.24 -7.19 12.80
C SER A 12 -0.51 -5.87 12.82
N SER A 13 -0.14 -4.85 13.58
CA SER A 13 -0.96 -3.62 13.63
C SER A 13 -0.59 -2.62 12.54
N CYS A 14 -1.59 -1.85 12.08
CA CYS A 14 -1.33 -0.80 11.11
C CYS A 14 -0.56 0.37 11.78
N PRO A 15 0.61 0.79 11.25
CA PRO A 15 1.43 1.85 11.85
C PRO A 15 0.78 3.25 11.73
N ARG A 16 -0.28 3.39 10.94
CA ARG A 16 -0.93 4.68 10.70
C ARG A 16 -2.10 4.98 11.63
N CYS A 17 -3.03 4.04 11.79
CA CYS A 17 -4.26 4.29 12.55
C CYS A 17 -4.24 3.69 13.95
N SER A 18 -3.39 2.70 14.24
CA SER A 18 -3.37 1.94 15.49
C SER A 18 -4.70 1.25 15.89
N SER A 19 -5.81 1.56 15.21
CA SER A 19 -7.14 0.99 15.42
C SER A 19 -7.33 -0.38 14.74
N CYS A 20 -6.37 -0.79 13.91
CA CYS A 20 -6.38 -2.09 13.25
C CYS A 20 -5.30 -2.98 13.92
N PRO A 21 -5.70 -3.89 14.82
CA PRO A 21 -4.77 -4.76 15.54
C PRO A 21 -4.17 -5.87 14.65
N VAL A 22 -4.88 -6.26 13.59
CA VAL A 22 -4.44 -7.21 12.56
C VAL A 22 -4.71 -6.62 11.18
N GLU A 23 -3.67 -6.07 10.58
CA GLU A 23 -3.61 -5.48 9.25
C GLU A 23 -3.46 -6.60 8.22
N ASP A 24 -4.37 -6.59 7.25
CA ASP A 24 -4.29 -7.41 6.06
C ASP A 24 -4.01 -6.54 4.82
N HIS A 25 -3.87 -7.18 3.66
CA HIS A 25 -3.67 -6.50 2.39
C HIS A 25 -4.84 -5.57 2.01
N LEU A 26 -6.04 -5.82 2.53
CA LEU A 26 -7.22 -4.99 2.30
C LEU A 26 -7.17 -3.70 3.12
N HIS A 27 -6.62 -3.76 4.33
CA HIS A 27 -6.50 -2.61 5.22
C HIS A 27 -5.57 -1.54 4.65
N VAL A 28 -4.47 -1.93 3.99
CA VAL A 28 -3.47 -0.97 3.47
C VAL A 28 -4.10 0.16 2.62
N PRO A 29 -4.92 -0.12 1.59
CA PRO A 29 -5.63 0.94 0.87
C PRO A 29 -6.80 1.52 1.65
N ARG A 30 -7.43 0.78 2.57
CA ARG A 30 -8.62 1.17 3.36
C ARG A 30 -8.31 1.97 4.64
N CYS A 31 -7.05 2.06 5.02
CA CYS A 31 -6.64 2.66 6.29
C CYS A 31 -7.24 4.06 6.45
N PRO A 32 -7.97 4.35 7.55
CA PRO A 32 -8.70 5.61 7.72
C PRO A 32 -7.78 6.79 8.07
N ALA A 33 -6.50 6.53 8.34
CA ALA A 33 -5.55 7.58 8.71
C ALA A 33 -5.48 8.68 7.63
N PRO A 34 -5.41 9.97 8.02
CA PRO A 34 -5.34 11.08 7.08
C PRO A 34 -4.20 10.97 6.06
N THR A 35 -3.04 10.45 6.47
CA THR A 35 -1.88 10.23 5.59
C THR A 35 -2.18 9.21 4.49
N ALA A 36 -2.87 8.11 4.83
CA ALA A 36 -3.31 7.13 3.84
C ALA A 36 -4.36 7.72 2.89
N ALA A 37 -5.30 8.52 3.40
CA ALA A 37 -6.30 9.18 2.57
C ALA A 37 -5.68 10.19 1.59
N ALA A 38 -4.67 10.95 2.04
CA ALA A 38 -3.93 11.89 1.20
C ALA A 38 -3.15 11.16 0.09
N GLU A 39 -2.43 10.09 0.44
CA GLU A 39 -1.70 9.28 -0.55
C GLU A 39 -2.67 8.63 -1.54
N TRP A 40 -3.80 8.09 -1.08
CA TRP A 40 -4.84 7.55 -1.95
C TRP A 40 -5.34 8.60 -2.95
N SER A 41 -5.69 9.80 -2.46
CA SER A 41 -6.23 10.88 -3.28
C SER A 41 -5.24 11.31 -4.36
N LYS A 42 -3.95 11.39 -4.02
CA LYS A 42 -2.87 11.64 -4.97
C LYS A 42 -2.79 10.57 -6.06
N ARG A 43 -2.85 9.29 -5.71
CA ARG A 43 -2.78 8.19 -6.69
C ARG A 43 -4.03 8.10 -7.55
N HIS A 44 -5.19 8.35 -6.96
CA HIS A 44 -6.47 8.41 -7.65
C HIS A 44 -6.52 9.53 -8.69
N LEU A 45 -6.04 10.73 -8.33
CA LEU A 45 -5.91 11.86 -9.25
C LEU A 45 -4.93 11.56 -10.39
N ALA A 46 -3.76 10.99 -10.07
CA ALA A 46 -2.76 10.62 -11.08
C ALA A 46 -3.30 9.63 -12.11
N LEU A 47 -4.10 8.64 -11.68
CA LEU A 47 -4.79 7.73 -12.61
C LEU A 47 -5.76 8.49 -13.52
N ARG A 48 -6.57 9.40 -12.96
CA ARG A 48 -7.51 10.19 -13.76
C ARG A 48 -6.81 11.02 -14.84
N THR A 49 -5.76 11.74 -14.46
CA THR A 49 -4.93 12.51 -15.40
C THR A 49 -4.32 11.62 -16.48
N TRP A 50 -3.87 10.41 -16.11
CA TRP A 50 -3.36 9.44 -17.07
C TRP A 50 -4.44 8.97 -18.04
N MET A 51 -5.66 8.65 -17.57
CA MET A 51 -6.77 8.23 -18.42
C MET A 51 -7.14 9.29 -19.46
N GLN A 52 -7.20 10.56 -19.03
CA GLN A 52 -7.44 11.70 -19.91
C GLN A 52 -6.34 11.83 -20.97
N THR A 53 -5.07 11.74 -20.56
CA THR A 53 -3.92 11.77 -21.49
C THR A 53 -3.94 10.60 -22.47
N GLN A 54 -4.47 9.44 -22.06
CA GLN A 54 -4.61 8.27 -22.91
C GLN A 54 -5.87 8.26 -23.77
N GLN A 55 -6.67 9.32 -23.76
CA GLN A 55 -7.96 9.39 -24.48
C GLN A 55 -8.87 8.22 -24.10
N THR A 56 -8.88 7.84 -22.81
CA THR A 56 -9.83 6.84 -22.30
C THR A 56 -11.26 7.32 -22.54
N ALA A 57 -12.15 6.40 -22.90
CA ALA A 57 -13.56 6.71 -23.12
C ALA A 57 -14.15 7.39 -21.86
N PRO A 58 -14.86 8.51 -21.98
CA PRO A 58 -15.37 9.27 -20.82
C PRO A 58 -16.21 8.42 -19.86
N GLU A 59 -17.00 7.48 -20.38
CA GLU A 59 -17.80 6.57 -19.55
C GLU A 59 -16.94 5.58 -18.74
N ILE A 60 -15.81 5.14 -19.30
CA ILE A 60 -14.85 4.26 -18.60
C ILE A 60 -14.13 5.07 -17.52
N GLU A 61 -13.68 6.29 -17.85
CA GLU A 61 -13.04 7.19 -16.88
C GLU A 61 -13.96 7.44 -15.68
N ALA A 62 -15.20 7.86 -15.95
CA ALA A 62 -16.18 8.17 -14.92
C ALA A 62 -16.48 6.95 -14.03
N PHE A 63 -16.66 5.77 -14.62
CA PHE A 63 -16.91 4.56 -13.85
C PHE A 63 -15.72 4.13 -13.01
N LEU A 64 -14.52 4.00 -13.60
CA LEU A 64 -13.35 3.56 -12.84
C LEU A 64 -13.00 4.54 -11.71
N PHE A 65 -13.18 5.85 -11.94
CA PHE A 65 -12.97 6.87 -10.93
C PHE A 65 -13.94 6.76 -9.75
N GLU A 66 -15.23 6.49 -9.99
CA GLU A 66 -16.17 6.28 -8.88
C GLU A 66 -15.99 4.91 -8.23
N TYR A 67 -15.77 3.86 -9.03
CA TYR A 67 -15.68 2.49 -8.53
C TYR A 67 -14.43 2.27 -7.67
N LEU A 68 -13.32 2.94 -7.96
CA LEU A 68 -12.12 2.89 -7.10
C LEU A 68 -12.39 3.44 -5.69
N LYS A 69 -13.27 4.43 -5.50
CA LYS A 69 -13.61 4.92 -4.15
C LYS A 69 -14.16 3.81 -3.26
N THR A 70 -14.84 2.84 -3.86
CA THR A 70 -15.43 1.68 -3.16
C THR A 70 -14.37 0.72 -2.61
N VAL A 71 -13.12 0.80 -3.09
CA VAL A 71 -11.98 0.09 -2.46
C VAL A 71 -11.83 0.54 -1.01
N ARG A 72 -11.91 1.85 -0.75
CA ARG A 72 -11.79 2.44 0.59
C ARG A 72 -13.08 2.37 1.37
N GLN A 73 -14.21 2.43 0.69
CA GLN A 73 -15.53 2.44 1.31
C GLN A 73 -16.46 1.42 0.60
N PRO A 74 -16.33 0.11 0.92
CA PRO A 74 -17.10 -0.95 0.25
C PRO A 74 -18.62 -0.78 0.36
N SER A 75 -19.09 -0.09 1.39
CA SER A 75 -20.52 0.23 1.60
C SER A 75 -21.12 1.11 0.49
N LEU A 76 -20.30 1.78 -0.33
CA LEU A 76 -20.78 2.54 -1.49
C LEU A 76 -21.32 1.65 -2.63
N GLY A 77 -20.96 0.36 -2.64
CA GLY A 77 -21.43 -0.58 -3.66
C GLY A 77 -20.95 -0.22 -5.08
N VAL A 78 -21.61 -0.79 -6.11
CA VAL A 78 -21.31 -0.46 -7.51
C VAL A 78 -21.91 0.91 -7.84
N PRO A 79 -21.15 1.89 -8.35
CA PRO A 79 -21.65 3.24 -8.58
C PRO A 79 -22.62 3.29 -9.75
N THR A 80 -23.68 4.06 -9.59
CA THR A 80 -24.56 4.46 -10.69
C THR A 80 -23.95 5.65 -11.41
N VAL A 81 -23.28 5.40 -12.52
CA VAL A 81 -22.58 6.45 -13.28
C VAL A 81 -23.50 7.01 -14.35
N ARG A 82 -23.84 8.29 -14.25
CA ARG A 82 -24.59 9.03 -15.27
C ARG A 82 -23.66 9.52 -16.38
N ALA A 83 -22.92 8.61 -17.00
CA ALA A 83 -22.12 8.92 -18.18
C ALA A 83 -22.92 8.55 -19.43
N TRP A 84 -22.99 9.48 -20.39
CA TRP A 84 -23.51 9.16 -21.71
C TRP A 84 -22.54 8.21 -22.40
N SER A 85 -23.04 7.06 -22.86
CA SER A 85 -22.27 6.10 -23.64
C SER A 85 -22.96 5.86 -24.99
N ARG A 86 -22.15 5.77 -26.05
CA ARG A 86 -22.61 5.36 -27.38
C ARG A 86 -23.05 3.89 -27.42
N HIS A 87 -22.59 3.10 -26.46
CA HIS A 87 -22.88 1.67 -26.38
C HIS A 87 -23.36 1.26 -24.98
N PRO A 88 -24.56 1.71 -24.54
CA PRO A 88 -25.04 1.51 -23.16
C PRO A 88 -25.05 0.06 -22.70
N HIS A 89 -25.46 -0.87 -23.57
CA HIS A 89 -25.49 -2.31 -23.23
C HIS A 89 -24.08 -2.90 -23.02
N LEU A 90 -23.10 -2.49 -23.82
CA LEU A 90 -21.71 -2.92 -23.66
C LEU A 90 -21.09 -2.31 -22.40
N PHE A 91 -21.43 -1.04 -22.11
CA PHE A 91 -21.01 -0.36 -20.89
C PHE A 91 -21.56 -1.06 -19.65
N GLN A 92 -22.86 -1.37 -19.63
CA GLN A 92 -23.47 -2.10 -18.51
C GLN A 92 -22.87 -3.49 -18.33
N ARG A 93 -22.58 -4.21 -19.43
CA ARG A 93 -21.89 -5.50 -19.37
C ARG A 93 -20.48 -5.38 -18.79
N ALA A 94 -19.75 -4.31 -19.12
CA ALA A 94 -18.43 -4.06 -18.54
C ALA A 94 -18.51 -3.75 -17.04
N ILE A 95 -19.49 -2.94 -16.62
CA ILE A 95 -19.79 -2.67 -15.21
C ILE A 95 -20.08 -3.96 -14.45
N SER A 96 -21.05 -4.75 -14.91
CA SER A 96 -21.43 -6.01 -14.25
C SER A 96 -20.26 -6.99 -14.16
N SER A 97 -19.49 -7.11 -15.24
CA SER A 97 -18.31 -7.98 -15.26
C SER A 97 -17.22 -7.51 -14.31
N GLN A 98 -16.98 -6.21 -14.20
CA GLN A 98 -16.01 -5.67 -13.24
C GLN A 98 -16.52 -5.81 -11.80
N ALA A 99 -17.83 -5.63 -11.58
CA ALA A 99 -18.45 -5.79 -10.28
C ALA A 99 -18.27 -7.20 -9.72
N MET A 100 -18.35 -8.23 -10.58
CA MET A 100 -18.06 -9.62 -10.20
C MET A 100 -16.60 -9.85 -9.78
N LEU A 101 -15.65 -9.11 -10.35
CA LEU A 101 -14.23 -9.17 -9.97
C LEU A 101 -13.93 -8.37 -8.70
N GLY A 102 -14.82 -7.44 -8.34
CA GLY A 102 -14.68 -6.57 -7.17
C GLY A 102 -13.75 -5.38 -7.42
N ALA A 103 -13.90 -4.37 -6.56
CA ALA A 103 -13.12 -3.13 -6.65
C ALA A 103 -11.69 -3.33 -6.18
N GLN A 104 -11.48 -4.15 -5.14
CA GLN A 104 -10.16 -4.51 -4.66
C GLN A 104 -9.31 -5.16 -5.76
N GLY A 105 -9.94 -6.04 -6.56
CA GLY A 105 -9.30 -6.71 -7.68
C GLY A 105 -8.67 -5.77 -8.69
N LEU A 106 -9.15 -4.53 -8.84
CA LEU A 106 -8.49 -3.53 -9.69
C LEU A 106 -7.04 -3.28 -9.26
N LEU A 107 -6.78 -3.18 -7.96
CA LEU A 107 -5.44 -2.96 -7.41
C LEU A 107 -4.52 -4.18 -7.57
N GLU A 108 -5.11 -5.35 -7.83
CA GLU A 108 -4.44 -6.63 -8.05
C GLU A 108 -4.36 -6.99 -9.55
N GLY A 109 -4.82 -6.09 -10.42
CA GLY A 109 -4.78 -6.25 -11.88
C GLY A 109 -5.96 -7.00 -12.48
N LEU A 110 -6.99 -7.32 -11.70
CA LEU A 110 -8.23 -7.94 -12.16
C LEU A 110 -9.13 -6.89 -12.83
N VAL A 111 -8.88 -6.66 -14.11
CA VAL A 111 -9.62 -5.72 -14.96
C VAL A 111 -10.45 -6.49 -15.99
N SER A 112 -11.75 -6.19 -16.06
CA SER A 112 -12.64 -6.83 -17.02
C SER A 112 -12.17 -6.60 -18.47
N PRO A 113 -12.09 -7.64 -19.31
CA PRO A 113 -11.72 -7.50 -20.71
C PRO A 113 -12.77 -6.69 -21.52
N ASN A 114 -13.98 -6.51 -20.99
CA ASN A 114 -15.02 -5.72 -21.65
C ASN A 114 -14.65 -4.23 -21.73
N TRP A 115 -13.82 -3.71 -20.80
CA TRP A 115 -13.31 -2.34 -20.88
C TRP A 115 -12.47 -2.11 -22.13
N ARG A 116 -11.64 -3.10 -22.51
CA ARG A 116 -10.84 -3.04 -23.73
C ARG A 116 -11.71 -2.95 -24.98
N HIS A 117 -12.82 -3.69 -25.01
CA HIS A 117 -13.73 -3.65 -26.15
C HIS A 117 -14.38 -2.26 -26.30
N LEU A 118 -14.90 -1.69 -25.21
CA LEU A 118 -15.46 -0.34 -25.21
C LEU A 118 -14.43 0.72 -25.61
N GLN A 119 -13.21 0.62 -25.09
CA GLN A 119 -12.14 1.54 -25.45
C GLN A 119 -11.78 1.44 -26.95
N ALA A 120 -11.80 0.24 -27.54
CA ALA A 120 -11.53 0.06 -28.95
C ALA A 120 -12.56 0.80 -29.82
N LEU A 121 -13.85 0.70 -29.45
CA LEU A 121 -14.93 1.43 -30.11
C LEU A 121 -14.75 2.95 -29.97
N HIS A 122 -14.36 3.41 -28.78
CA HIS A 122 -14.07 4.82 -28.56
C HIS A 122 -12.91 5.32 -29.42
N PHE A 123 -11.77 4.61 -29.45
CA PHE A 123 -10.63 4.98 -30.30
C PHE A 123 -11.00 5.03 -31.78
N SER A 124 -11.78 4.07 -32.27
CA SER A 124 -12.29 4.10 -33.65
C SER A 124 -13.16 5.34 -33.89
N TYR A 125 -14.04 5.67 -32.95
CA TYR A 125 -14.95 6.81 -33.06
C TYR A 125 -14.22 8.16 -33.10
N ILE A 126 -13.19 8.34 -32.27
CA ILE A 126 -12.41 9.59 -32.23
C ILE A 126 -11.26 9.62 -33.26
N GLY A 127 -11.13 8.59 -34.11
CA GLY A 127 -10.03 8.47 -35.08
C GLY A 127 -8.64 8.32 -34.44
N SER A 128 -8.55 7.81 -33.21
CA SER A 128 -7.27 7.64 -32.51
C SER A 128 -6.52 6.41 -33.03
N LYS A 129 -5.23 6.58 -33.34
CA LYS A 129 -4.32 5.51 -33.76
C LYS A 129 -3.68 4.76 -32.59
N LYS A 130 -4.10 5.03 -31.36
CA LYS A 130 -3.54 4.37 -30.15
C LYS A 130 -3.91 2.89 -30.13
N SER A 131 -2.96 2.05 -29.72
CA SER A 131 -3.19 0.61 -29.54
C SER A 131 -4.04 0.35 -28.30
N VAL A 132 -5.22 -0.26 -28.48
CA VAL A 132 -6.11 -0.63 -27.37
C VAL A 132 -5.52 -1.71 -26.47
N ASN A 133 -4.71 -2.61 -27.03
CA ASN A 133 -4.01 -3.64 -26.25
C ASN A 133 -2.96 -2.99 -25.35
N LEU A 134 -2.17 -2.04 -25.88
CA LEU A 134 -1.20 -1.29 -25.10
C LEU A 134 -1.89 -0.43 -24.03
N TRP A 135 -3.02 0.20 -24.37
CA TRP A 135 -3.84 0.93 -23.41
C TRP A 135 -4.30 0.03 -22.26
N ALA A 136 -4.84 -1.16 -22.55
CA ALA A 136 -5.32 -2.09 -21.53
C ALA A 136 -4.20 -2.56 -20.60
N SER A 137 -3.05 -2.97 -21.17
CA SER A 137 -1.88 -3.37 -20.37
C SER A 137 -1.39 -2.22 -19.48
N ARG A 138 -1.37 -0.98 -19.99
CA ARG A 138 -0.94 0.18 -19.21
C ARG A 138 -1.98 0.58 -18.16
N LEU A 139 -3.28 0.43 -18.42
CA LEU A 139 -4.34 0.65 -17.43
C LEU A 139 -4.15 -0.28 -16.23
N ILE A 140 -3.96 -1.58 -16.48
CA ILE A 140 -3.68 -2.58 -15.43
C ILE A 140 -2.45 -2.16 -14.62
N GLN A 141 -1.36 -1.76 -15.27
CA GLN A 141 -0.16 -1.28 -14.58
C GLN A 141 -0.44 -0.05 -13.72
N GLN A 142 -1.24 0.92 -14.17
CA GLN A 142 -1.59 2.09 -13.36
C GLN A 142 -2.40 1.70 -12.12
N LEU A 143 -3.35 0.77 -12.24
CA LEU A 143 -4.16 0.31 -11.12
C LEU A 143 -3.33 -0.44 -10.08
N ILE A 144 -2.46 -1.36 -10.52
CA ILE A 144 -1.51 -2.06 -9.63
C ILE A 144 -0.57 -1.08 -8.93
N ARG A 145 -0.11 -0.03 -9.65
CA ARG A 145 0.73 1.02 -9.05
C ARG A 145 0.04 1.71 -7.88
N ILE A 146 -1.27 1.90 -7.90
CA ILE A 146 -2.00 2.49 -6.76
C ILE A 146 -1.80 1.61 -5.52
N GLY A 147 -2.08 0.30 -5.61
CA GLY A 147 -1.88 -0.63 -4.50
C GLY A 147 -0.43 -0.67 -4.01
N HIS A 148 0.53 -0.76 -4.94
CA HIS A 148 1.95 -0.72 -4.63
C HIS A 148 2.37 0.57 -3.89
N TYR A 149 1.91 1.75 -4.33
CA TYR A 149 2.25 3.01 -3.67
C TYR A 149 1.62 3.12 -2.28
N MET A 150 0.39 2.65 -2.10
CA MET A 150 -0.25 2.60 -0.77
C MET A 150 0.55 1.74 0.21
N TRP A 151 1.01 0.58 -0.24
CA TRP A 151 1.88 -0.32 0.52
C TRP A 151 3.25 0.30 0.81
N LYS A 152 3.89 0.90 -0.20
CA LYS A 152 5.20 1.55 -0.06
C LYS A 152 5.15 2.69 0.95
N ASP A 153 4.12 3.53 0.88
CA ASP A 153 3.93 4.63 1.84
C ASP A 153 3.68 4.11 3.26
N ARG A 154 2.92 3.01 3.42
CA ARG A 154 2.70 2.36 4.72
C ARG A 154 4.01 1.83 5.29
N ASN A 155 4.80 1.15 4.45
CA ASN A 155 6.05 0.53 4.89
C ASN A 155 7.12 1.55 5.24
N ARG A 156 7.16 2.69 4.54
CA ARG A 156 8.02 3.81 4.95
C ARG A 156 7.73 4.25 6.38
N LEU A 157 6.47 4.25 6.80
CA LEU A 157 6.07 4.61 8.18
C LEU A 157 6.33 3.47 9.17
N ALA A 158 6.16 2.21 8.77
CA ALA A 158 6.47 1.07 9.63
C ALA A 158 7.96 1.02 10.00
N HIS A 159 8.82 1.35 9.03
CA HIS A 159 10.27 1.28 9.17
C HIS A 159 10.93 2.65 9.42
N SER A 160 10.16 3.70 9.71
CA SER A 160 10.77 4.97 10.14
C SER A 160 11.27 4.85 11.57
N GLU A 161 12.37 5.56 11.88
CA GLU A 161 12.87 5.69 13.26
C GLU A 161 11.85 6.33 14.21
N ASP A 162 10.86 7.02 13.64
CA ASP A 162 9.78 7.64 14.35
C ASP A 162 8.61 6.72 14.68
N SER A 163 8.58 5.51 14.15
CA SER A 163 7.50 4.58 14.39
C SER A 163 7.43 4.19 15.87
N SER A 164 6.20 4.03 16.38
CA SER A 164 5.98 3.63 17.77
C SER A 164 6.68 2.30 18.09
N TRP A 165 6.68 1.38 17.13
CA TRP A 165 7.43 0.13 17.19
C TRP A 165 8.94 0.36 17.27
N TYR A 166 9.54 1.17 16.39
CA TYR A 166 10.98 1.42 16.41
C TYR A 166 11.42 2.04 17.74
N LYS A 167 10.62 2.98 18.26
CA LYS A 167 10.86 3.61 19.57
C LYS A 167 10.75 2.61 20.72
N ALA A 168 9.74 1.73 20.71
CA ALA A 168 9.57 0.69 21.71
C ALA A 168 10.73 -0.33 21.67
N CYS A 169 11.08 -0.79 20.47
CA CYS A 169 12.17 -1.71 20.20
C CYS A 169 13.52 -1.16 20.68
N LYS A 170 13.82 0.09 20.29
CA LYS A 170 15.02 0.80 20.72
C LYS A 170 15.07 0.91 22.24
N ARG A 171 13.95 1.24 22.89
CA ARG A 171 13.90 1.34 24.35
C ARG A 171 14.17 -0.01 25.03
N GLU A 172 13.58 -1.09 24.54
CA GLU A 172 13.77 -2.44 25.09
C GLU A 172 15.23 -2.89 24.96
N ILE A 173 15.83 -2.70 23.78
CA ILE A 173 17.24 -3.00 23.54
C ILE A 173 18.15 -2.12 24.41
N ASP A 174 17.86 -0.83 24.51
CA ASP A 174 18.62 0.10 25.35
C ASP A 174 18.56 -0.29 26.84
N ILE A 175 17.43 -0.82 27.32
CA ILE A 175 17.28 -1.38 28.67
C ILE A 175 18.17 -2.61 28.82
N GLY A 176 18.06 -3.59 27.92
CA GLY A 176 18.86 -4.82 27.98
C GLY A 176 20.37 -4.56 27.94
N ILE A 177 20.81 -3.59 27.10
CA ILE A 177 22.23 -3.16 27.06
C ILE A 177 22.64 -2.61 28.42
N ARG A 178 21.86 -1.71 29.04
CA ARG A 178 22.20 -1.11 30.34
C ARG A 178 22.26 -2.16 31.45
N GLU A 179 21.31 -3.08 31.47
CA GLU A 179 21.29 -4.20 32.42
C GLU A 179 22.53 -5.08 32.26
N GLN A 180 22.87 -5.47 31.03
CA GLN A 180 24.04 -6.30 30.78
C GLN A 180 25.35 -5.59 31.13
N PHE A 181 25.50 -4.29 30.81
CA PHE A 181 26.66 -3.50 31.24
C PHE A 181 26.76 -3.37 32.76
N THR A 182 25.64 -3.43 33.48
CA THR A 182 25.63 -3.45 34.95
C THR A 182 26.07 -4.81 35.50
N MET A 183 25.67 -5.90 34.86
CA MET A 183 26.10 -7.27 35.21
C MET A 183 27.54 -7.59 34.77
N GLY A 184 28.10 -6.82 33.84
CA GLY A 184 29.45 -7.01 33.31
C GLY A 184 29.53 -8.20 32.35
N LEU A 185 30.62 -8.97 32.44
CA LEU A 185 30.88 -10.13 31.58
C LEU A 185 30.19 -11.42 32.07
N MET A 186 29.37 -11.33 33.12
CA MET A 186 28.61 -12.49 33.59
C MET A 186 27.71 -13.01 32.48
N ASP A 187 27.76 -14.33 32.27
CA ASP A 187 27.00 -15.06 31.24
C ASP A 187 27.27 -14.65 29.77
N ILE A 188 28.35 -13.89 29.51
CA ILE A 188 28.77 -13.52 28.15
C ILE A 188 29.83 -14.51 27.63
N PRO A 189 29.58 -15.21 26.50
CA PRO A 189 30.54 -16.08 25.87
C PRO A 189 31.86 -15.36 25.52
N PRO A 190 33.04 -16.00 25.66
CA PRO A 190 34.33 -15.36 25.40
C PRO A 190 34.44 -14.66 24.03
N HIS A 191 33.82 -15.24 22.99
CA HIS A 191 33.84 -14.67 21.64
C HIS A 191 33.04 -13.38 21.49
N SER A 192 32.17 -13.02 22.45
CA SER A 192 31.33 -11.82 22.42
C SER A 192 31.77 -10.75 23.43
N GLN A 193 32.73 -11.06 24.30
CA GLN A 193 33.21 -10.13 25.33
C GLN A 193 33.87 -8.86 24.74
N TYR A 194 34.34 -8.93 23.49
CA TYR A 194 34.90 -7.75 22.80
C TYR A 194 33.87 -6.63 22.61
N LEU A 195 32.57 -6.93 22.61
CA LEU A 195 31.49 -5.95 22.49
C LEU A 195 31.39 -5.01 23.70
N PHE A 196 31.98 -5.38 24.84
CA PHE A 196 32.02 -4.58 26.07
C PHE A 196 33.30 -3.74 26.19
N ARG A 197 34.16 -3.72 25.17
CA ARG A 197 35.34 -2.83 25.13
C ARG A 197 34.95 -1.35 25.04
N ASP A 198 33.85 -1.08 24.35
CA ASP A 198 33.28 0.26 24.25
C ASP A 198 32.47 0.60 25.51
N SER A 199 32.45 1.89 25.88
CA SER A 199 31.56 2.34 26.96
C SER A 199 30.09 2.12 26.57
N HIS A 200 29.21 1.87 27.55
CA HIS A 200 27.77 1.72 27.27
C HIS A 200 27.20 2.93 26.52
N LYS A 201 27.70 4.16 26.78
CA LYS A 201 27.28 5.38 26.08
C LYS A 201 27.60 5.32 24.59
N THR A 202 28.77 4.78 24.24
CA THR A 202 29.20 4.57 22.86
C THR A 202 28.30 3.56 22.15
N VAL A 203 27.99 2.44 22.81
CA VAL A 203 27.11 1.40 22.25
C VAL A 203 25.68 1.92 22.06
N LEU A 204 25.14 2.66 23.03
CA LEU A 204 23.81 3.29 22.94
C LEU A 204 23.72 4.41 21.90
N ASN A 205 24.83 4.81 21.26
CA ASN A 205 24.84 5.76 20.16
C ASN A 205 24.91 5.09 18.78
N LYS A 206 25.17 3.78 18.69
CA LYS A 206 25.20 3.03 17.42
C LYS A 206 23.80 2.90 16.79
N SER A 207 23.66 2.46 15.54
CA SER A 207 22.34 2.24 14.94
C SER A 207 21.55 1.15 15.69
N LEU A 208 20.23 1.08 15.50
CA LEU A 208 19.43 0.01 16.14
C LEU A 208 19.87 -1.39 15.65
N GLU A 209 20.28 -1.50 14.38
CA GLU A 209 20.79 -2.75 13.79
C GLU A 209 22.11 -3.17 14.46
N ASP A 210 23.04 -2.24 14.66
CA ASP A 210 24.32 -2.50 15.32
C ASP A 210 24.17 -2.86 16.81
N ARG A 211 23.05 -2.49 17.45
CA ARG A 211 22.74 -2.82 18.85
C ARG A 211 22.09 -4.20 19.01
N GLN A 212 21.55 -4.77 17.93
CA GLN A 212 20.88 -6.08 17.93
C GLN A 212 21.83 -7.26 17.73
N HIS A 213 23.07 -7.00 17.28
CA HIS A 213 24.10 -7.97 16.95
C HIS A 213 25.27 -7.89 17.94
#